data_AF-A0A5K1AUK4-F1
#
_entry.id   AF-A0A5K1AUK4-F1
#
_cell.length_a   1.000
_cell.length_b   1.000
_cell.length_c   1.000
_cell.angle_alpha   90.00
_cell.angle_beta   90.00
_cell.angle_gamma   90.00
#
_symmetry.space_group_name_H-M   'P 1'
#
loop_
_entity.id
_entity.type
_entity.pdbx_description
1 polymer ?
#
loop_
_entity_poly.entity_id
_entity_poly.type
_entity_poly.pdbx_seq_one_letter_code
_entity_poly.pdbx_strand_id
1 'polypeptide(L)' 'CSICLAGQYQGRDVLKTMPKCGHAFHVACIDTWLLKKSTCLVCGLPLRDAYHEHLL' A
#
# COMPACT_ATOMS: atom_id res chain seq x y z
N CYS A 1 5.20 10.02 0.52
CA CYS A 1 5.14 8.56 0.78
C CYS A 1 5.49 8.30 2.23
N SER A 2 4.65 7.63 3.02
CA SER A 2 4.94 7.41 4.45
C SER A 2 6.00 6.33 4.74
N ILE A 3 6.50 5.64 3.70
CA ILE A 3 7.56 4.62 3.84
C ILE A 3 8.93 5.28 3.77
N CYS A 4 9.22 6.04 2.70
CA CYS A 4 10.50 6.76 2.55
C CYS A 4 10.48 8.16 3.17
N LEU A 5 9.35 8.56 3.78
CA LEU A 5 9.14 9.86 4.42
C LEU A 5 9.31 11.08 3.49
N ALA A 6 9.26 10.88 2.17
CA ALA A 6 9.26 11.96 1.20
C ALA A 6 8.03 12.86 1.41
N GLY A 7 8.28 14.17 1.60
CA GLY A 7 7.25 15.16 1.93
C GLY A 7 6.29 15.50 0.81
N GLN A 8 6.68 15.30 -0.46
CA GLN A 8 5.83 15.53 -1.63
C GLN A 8 6.09 14.46 -2.69
N TYR A 9 5.08 14.20 -3.52
CA TYR A 9 5.23 13.39 -4.73
C TYR A 9 5.70 14.28 -5.89
N GLN A 10 6.59 13.75 -6.72
CA GLN A 10 7.09 14.41 -7.91
C GLN A 10 6.43 13.85 -9.18
N GLY A 11 6.40 14.61 -10.26
CA GLY A 11 5.71 14.20 -11.50
C GLY A 11 6.25 12.93 -12.17
N ARG A 12 7.46 12.47 -11.79
CA ARG A 12 8.07 11.23 -12.29
C ARG A 12 7.86 10.03 -11.36
N ASP A 13 7.20 10.24 -10.24
CA ASP A 13 6.96 9.19 -9.27
C ASP A 13 5.93 8.19 -9.78
N VAL A 14 6.29 6.92 -9.73
CA VAL A 14 5.33 5.84 -9.96
C VAL A 14 4.72 5.47 -8.62
N LEU A 15 3.42 5.70 -8.50
CA LEU A 15 2.66 5.46 -7.27
C LEU A 15 1.74 4.25 -7.43
N LYS A 16 1.56 3.52 -6.33
CA LYS A 16 0.53 2.51 -6.18
C LYS A 16 -0.43 2.95 -5.06
N THR A 17 -1.71 2.82 -5.36
CA THR A 17 -2.80 3.19 -4.45
C THR A 17 -3.41 1.94 -3.84
N MET A 18 -3.62 1.95 -2.52
CA MET A 18 -4.33 0.89 -1.83
C MET A 18 -5.81 0.91 -2.24
N PRO A 19 -6.38 -0.19 -2.75
CA PRO A 19 -7.72 -0.19 -3.34
C PRO A 19 -8.83 0.13 -2.31
N LYS A 20 -8.65 -0.27 -1.05
CA LYS A 20 -9.67 -0.08 0.00
C LYS A 20 -9.70 1.31 0.63
N CYS A 21 -8.58 2.03 0.64
CA CYS A 21 -8.45 3.26 1.41
C CYS A 21 -7.89 4.44 0.62
N GLY A 22 -7.46 4.24 -0.62
CA GLY A 22 -6.96 5.32 -1.47
C GLY A 22 -5.59 5.87 -1.08
N HIS A 23 -4.95 5.37 -0.02
CA HIS A 23 -3.59 5.80 0.33
C HIS A 23 -2.59 5.36 -0.75
N ALA A 24 -1.79 6.32 -1.21
CA ALA A 24 -0.78 6.12 -2.24
C ALA A 24 0.63 6.05 -1.65
N PHE A 25 1.48 5.27 -2.30
CA PHE A 25 2.89 5.06 -1.94
C PHE A 25 3.72 4.93 -3.22
N HIS A 26 5.01 5.23 -3.18
CA HIS A 26 5.91 4.87 -4.29
C HIS A 26 5.89 3.36 -4.49
N VAL A 27 5.81 2.90 -5.75
CA VAL A 27 5.82 1.47 -6.10
C VAL A 27 7.00 0.75 -5.45
N ALA A 28 8.21 1.30 -5.62
CA ALA A 28 9.44 0.73 -5.05
C ALA A 28 9.41 0.62 -3.51
N CYS A 29 8.69 1.51 -2.83
CA CYS A 29 8.57 1.50 -1.38
C CYS A 29 7.53 0.48 -0.90
N ILE A 30 6.34 0.48 -1.52
CA ILE A 30 5.22 -0.36 -1.05
C ILE A 30 5.37 -1.83 -1.44
N ASP A 31 6.01 -2.15 -2.56
CA ASP A 31 6.16 -3.54 -2.98
C ASP A 31 6.99 -4.35 -1.97
N THR A 32 8.11 -3.80 -1.49
CA THR A 32 8.92 -4.44 -0.44
C THR A 32 8.14 -4.61 0.87
N TRP A 33 7.29 -3.65 1.23
CA TRP A 33 6.47 -3.74 2.43
C TRP A 33 5.41 -4.84 2.32
N LEU A 34 4.74 -4.94 1.18
CA LEU A 34 3.67 -5.92 0.94
C LEU A 34 4.16 -7.37 0.94
N LEU A 35 5.46 -7.62 0.69
CA LEU A 35 6.07 -8.94 0.87
C LEU A 35 6.04 -9.43 2.33
N LYS A 36 6.04 -8.51 3.29
CA LYS A 36 6.00 -8.85 4.74
C LYS A 36 4.61 -8.73 5.33
N LYS A 37 3.85 -7.70 4.93
CA LYS A 37 2.52 -7.43 5.47
C LYS A 37 1.63 -6.81 4.40
N SER A 38 0.55 -7.51 4.04
CA SER A 38 -0.43 -7.04 3.06
C SER A 38 -1.44 -6.04 3.64
N THR A 39 -0.98 -5.02 4.38
CA THR A 39 -1.84 -3.99 5.00
C THR A 39 -1.29 -2.58 4.77
N CYS A 40 -2.17 -1.60 4.66
CA CYS A 40 -1.84 -0.18 4.57
C CYS A 40 -1.08 0.30 5.81
N LEU A 41 0.06 0.97 5.65
CA LEU A 41 0.81 1.55 6.78
C LEU A 41 0.11 2.73 7.45
N VAL A 42 -0.81 3.39 6.76
CA VAL A 42 -1.46 4.61 7.27
C VAL A 42 -2.68 4.25 8.12
N CYS A 43 -3.49 3.28 7.69
CA CYS A 43 -4.75 2.95 8.36
C CYS A 43 -4.93 1.46 8.71
N GLY A 44 -3.98 0.59 8.40
CA GLY A 44 -4.05 -0.83 8.72
C GLY A 44 -4.99 -1.68 7.85
N LEU A 45 -5.79 -1.08 6.97
CA LEU A 45 -6.69 -1.82 6.08
C LEU A 45 -5.92 -2.77 5.13
N PRO A 46 -6.41 -3.99 4.89
CA PRO A 46 -5.70 -4.97 4.07
C PRO A 46 -5.68 -4.59 2.59
N LEU A 47 -4.70 -5.11 1.86
CA LEU A 47 -4.56 -4.91 0.42
C LEU A 47 -5.73 -5.51 -0.37
N ARG A 48 -6.24 -6.65 0.09
CA ARG A 48 -7.37 -7.39 -0.50
C ARG A 48 -8.40 -7.70 0.58
N ASP A 49 -9.59 -8.11 0.19
CA ASP A 49 -10.55 -8.70 1.13
C ASP A 49 -9.98 -10.01 1.68
N ALA A 50 -9.94 -10.15 3.01
CA ALA A 50 -9.65 -11.41 3.68
C ALA A 50 -10.84 -12.38 3.64
N TYR A 51 -11.98 -11.96 3.09
CA TYR A 51 -13.26 -12.70 3.10
C TYR A 51 -13.34 -13.86 2.10
N HIS A 52 -12.25 -14.21 1.41
CA HIS A 52 -12.22 -15.31 0.44
C HIS A 52 -11.26 -16.46 0.80
N GLU A 53 -10.75 -16.54 2.03
CA GLU A 53 -9.94 -17.70 2.49
C GLU A 53 -10.66 -18.61 3.50
N HIS A 54 -11.95 -18.37 3.78
CA HIS A 54 -12.78 -19.21 4.66
C HIS A 54 -14.06 -19.73 3.99
N LEU A 55 -14.13 -19.73 2.66
CA LEU A 55 -15.19 -20.38 1.88
C LEU A 55 -14.66 -21.49 0.95
N LEU A 56 -13.54 -22.12 1.31
CA LEU A 56 -13.08 -23.41 0.77
C LEU A 56 -12.78 -24.36 1.92
#